data_AF-A0A2V3UF08-F1
#
_entry.id   AF-A0A2V3UF08-F1
#
_cell.length_a   1.000
_cell.length_b   1.000
_cell.length_c   1.000
_cell.angle_alpha   90.00
_cell.angle_beta   90.00
_cell.angle_gamma   90.00
#
_symmetry.space_group_name_H-M   'P 1'
#
loop_
_entity.id
_entity.type
_entity.pdbx_description
1 polymer ?
#
loop_
_entity_poly.entity_id
_entity_poly.type
_entity_poly.pdbx_seq_one_letter_code
_entity_poly.pdbx_strand_id
1 'polypeptide(L)'
;MAREESYATGRRAPRVPTFGKIGAWLGDVRKKEDFRQVTDFVRDYVIRTCPVGPGDVVLAMPVEQRRLHSIYTAAKETGAHPKRLRKLLDRAGLLQPAHESLSDNHVLFDAEAAREVLGMATNHLSLPGLAARLGLSVIQARSLVSAGVIVPFTPSGNGIGTPAFSMEAVDRLMARLLADAVPLDEAMKVGRVVEPVVWAFKRAQCSLAEVVALVLERKLGWVAARVGGNDLSALFVDVTEVREHVRGRELTGLTFLDAQFVLRRSYPVVKALVEQGMLRTHMSVHPETRAPIRVIDRDDIEKFKAEYVSLFDLARERGNHHLKIKAELEAAGIQPALRQEVFSAAFYRKSALPR
;
A
#
# COMPACT_ATOMS: atom_id res chain seq x y z
N MET A 1 -9.82 64.69 -8.31
CA MET A 1 -9.57 63.28 -7.93
C MET A 1 -8.27 62.84 -8.60
N ALA A 2 -7.13 63.05 -7.93
CA ALA A 2 -5.84 62.60 -8.43
C ALA A 2 -5.76 61.07 -8.26
N ARG A 3 -5.43 60.35 -9.33
CA ARG A 3 -5.11 58.93 -9.24
C ARG A 3 -3.85 58.81 -8.39
N GLU A 4 -3.94 58.17 -7.22
CA GLU A 4 -2.77 57.70 -6.47
C GLU A 4 -2.06 56.64 -7.34
N GLU A 5 -1.09 57.08 -8.15
CA GLU A 5 -0.13 56.17 -8.77
C GLU A 5 0.74 55.60 -7.65
N SER A 6 0.33 54.44 -7.13
CA SER A 6 1.10 53.65 -6.17
C SER A 6 2.53 53.43 -6.69
N TYR A 7 3.53 53.77 -5.87
CA TYR A 7 4.94 53.59 -6.19
C TYR A 7 5.35 52.11 -6.34
N ALA A 8 4.45 51.19 -5.99
CA ALA A 8 4.53 49.77 -6.30
C ALA A 8 3.33 49.37 -7.17
N THR A 9 3.59 48.74 -8.32
CA THR A 9 2.56 48.25 -9.24
C THR A 9 2.69 46.75 -9.44
N GLY A 10 1.65 46.01 -9.04
CA GLY A 10 1.49 44.58 -9.26
C GLY A 10 0.01 44.21 -9.11
N ARG A 11 -0.54 43.39 -10.03
CA ARG A 11 -1.97 43.01 -10.03
C ARG A 11 -2.33 42.37 -8.68
N ARG A 12 -3.05 43.12 -7.83
CA ARG A 12 -3.40 42.74 -6.43
C ARG A 12 -2.17 42.26 -5.65
N ALA A 13 -1.14 43.11 -5.59
CA ALA A 13 0.07 42.86 -4.82
C ALA A 13 -0.26 42.62 -3.32
N PRO A 14 0.53 41.78 -2.63
CA PRO A 14 0.52 41.74 -1.17
C PRO A 14 0.80 43.15 -0.61
N ARG A 15 0.26 43.50 0.56
CA ARG A 15 0.31 44.85 1.14
C ARG A 15 1.75 45.40 1.19
N VAL A 16 2.14 46.12 0.15
CA VAL A 16 3.25 47.07 0.17
C VAL A 16 2.75 48.27 0.99
N PRO A 17 3.57 48.86 1.88
CA PRO A 17 3.21 50.11 2.53
C PRO A 17 2.72 51.13 1.50
N THR A 18 1.76 51.99 1.83
CA THR A 18 1.41 53.09 0.89
C THR A 18 2.30 54.30 1.12
N PHE A 19 2.99 54.37 2.26
CA PHE A 19 3.76 55.53 2.77
C PHE A 19 3.00 56.87 2.70
N GLY A 20 1.68 56.86 2.47
CA GLY A 20 0.85 58.04 2.28
C GLY A 20 1.47 59.07 1.34
N LYS A 21 1.57 60.32 1.82
CA LYS A 21 2.17 61.44 1.07
C LYS A 21 3.62 61.21 0.66
N ILE A 22 4.39 60.48 1.48
CA ILE A 22 5.78 60.13 1.15
C ILE A 22 5.80 59.16 -0.04
N GLY A 23 4.84 58.23 -0.12
CA GLY A 23 4.72 57.30 -1.26
C GLY A 23 4.45 58.02 -2.58
N ALA A 24 3.56 59.03 -2.58
CA ALA A 24 3.29 59.85 -3.76
C ALA A 24 4.55 60.64 -4.18
N TRP A 25 5.22 61.28 -3.23
CA TRP A 25 6.48 62.00 -3.48
C TRP A 25 7.58 61.07 -4.02
N LEU A 26 7.74 59.88 -3.44
CA LEU A 26 8.66 58.84 -3.93
C LEU A 26 8.33 58.41 -5.36
N GLY A 27 7.05 58.33 -5.70
CA GLY A 27 6.57 58.15 -7.07
C GLY A 27 7.13 59.24 -7.98
N ASP A 28 6.97 60.51 -7.64
CA ASP A 28 7.40 61.65 -8.47
C ASP A 28 8.93 61.72 -8.65
N VAL A 29 9.70 61.34 -7.64
CA VAL A 29 11.17 61.41 -7.67
C VAL A 29 11.84 60.11 -8.14
N ARG A 30 11.08 59.03 -8.42
CA ARG A 30 11.60 57.68 -8.73
C ARG A 30 12.61 57.59 -9.88
N LYS A 31 12.64 58.56 -10.79
CA LYS A 31 13.57 58.62 -11.95
C LYS A 31 14.65 59.69 -11.82
N LYS A 32 14.66 60.46 -10.72
CA LYS A 32 15.59 61.58 -10.51
C LYS A 32 16.86 61.07 -9.84
N GLU A 33 18.00 61.33 -10.44
CA GLU A 33 19.30 60.81 -9.97
C GLU A 33 19.69 61.37 -8.60
N ASP A 34 19.37 62.63 -8.32
CA ASP A 34 19.63 63.29 -7.03
C ASP A 34 18.96 62.59 -5.83
N PHE A 35 17.89 61.83 -6.07
CA PHE A 35 17.13 61.14 -5.04
C PHE A 35 17.41 59.64 -5.00
N ARG A 36 18.37 59.14 -5.79
CA ARG A 36 18.66 57.71 -5.95
C ARG A 36 18.94 57.02 -4.61
N GLN A 37 19.71 57.66 -3.71
CA GLN A 37 20.04 57.09 -2.41
C GLN A 37 18.78 56.81 -1.56
N VAL A 38 17.81 57.73 -1.56
CA VAL A 38 16.56 57.59 -0.82
C VAL A 38 15.65 56.56 -1.48
N THR A 39 15.54 56.59 -2.81
CA THR A 39 14.71 55.61 -3.54
C THR A 39 15.26 54.19 -3.41
N ASP A 40 16.58 54.01 -3.44
CA ASP A 40 17.23 52.71 -3.27
C ASP A 40 17.04 52.17 -1.85
N PHE A 41 17.18 53.03 -0.84
CA PHE A 41 16.92 52.65 0.55
C PHE A 41 15.48 52.19 0.75
N VAL A 42 14.49 52.97 0.28
CA VAL A 42 13.07 52.60 0.42
C VAL A 42 12.76 51.34 -0.37
N ARG A 43 13.36 51.18 -1.55
CA ARG A 43 13.20 49.97 -2.36
C ARG A 43 13.72 48.73 -1.64
N ASP A 44 14.95 48.79 -1.12
CA ASP A 44 15.57 47.70 -0.37
C ASP A 44 14.75 47.36 0.88
N TYR A 45 14.24 48.36 1.60
CA TYR A 45 13.31 48.16 2.70
C TYR A 45 12.06 47.39 2.27
N VAL A 46 11.38 47.82 1.20
CA VAL A 46 10.18 47.14 0.68
C VAL A 46 10.47 45.70 0.27
N ILE A 47 11.58 45.44 -0.42
CA ILE A 47 11.97 44.08 -0.83
C ILE A 47 12.26 43.18 0.39
N ARG A 48 12.80 43.75 1.48
CA ARG A 48 13.10 43.01 2.72
C ARG A 48 11.89 42.74 3.59
N THR A 49 10.89 43.63 3.60
CA THR A 49 9.76 43.54 4.54
C THR A 49 8.44 43.10 3.90
N CYS A 50 8.35 43.10 2.58
CA CYS A 50 7.12 42.78 1.85
C CYS A 50 7.34 41.59 0.92
N PRO A 51 6.30 40.76 0.65
CA PRO A 51 6.44 39.59 -0.20
C PRO A 51 6.31 39.94 -1.68
N VAL A 52 7.11 40.90 -2.14
CA VAL A 52 7.26 41.28 -3.56
C VAL A 52 8.28 40.36 -4.23
N GLY A 53 8.11 40.08 -5.52
CA GLY A 53 9.06 39.23 -6.25
C GLY A 53 9.00 39.41 -7.77
N PRO A 54 9.51 38.43 -8.54
CA PRO A 54 9.48 38.46 -9.99
C PRO A 54 8.10 38.81 -10.55
N GLY A 55 8.05 39.84 -11.40
CA GLY A 55 6.82 40.37 -11.98
C GLY A 55 6.20 41.57 -11.24
N ASP A 56 6.71 41.93 -10.05
CA ASP A 56 6.35 43.15 -9.35
C ASP A 56 7.34 44.29 -9.68
N VAL A 57 6.84 45.53 -9.70
CA VAL A 57 7.65 46.74 -9.90
C VAL A 57 7.59 47.61 -8.65
N VAL A 58 8.75 48.00 -8.13
CA VAL A 58 8.90 48.91 -6.97
C VAL A 58 9.78 50.08 -7.38
N LEU A 59 9.26 51.32 -7.24
CA LEU A 59 9.95 52.56 -7.61
C LEU A 59 10.50 52.54 -9.06
N ALA A 60 9.62 52.16 -10.00
CA ALA A 60 9.90 52.03 -11.44
C ALA A 60 10.97 50.99 -11.83
N MET A 61 11.40 50.13 -10.92
CA MET A 61 12.36 49.08 -11.22
C MET A 61 11.79 47.68 -10.89
N PRO A 62 11.99 46.69 -11.76
CA PRO A 62 11.47 45.33 -11.56
C PRO A 62 12.19 44.63 -10.42
N VAL A 63 11.44 43.92 -9.57
CA VAL A 63 12.03 43.07 -8.51
C VAL A 63 12.46 41.74 -9.13
N GLU A 64 13.76 41.45 -9.06
CA GLU A 64 14.33 40.23 -9.67
C GLU A 64 14.27 39.01 -8.75
N GLN A 65 14.34 39.22 -7.43
CA GLN A 65 14.40 38.15 -6.45
C GLN A 65 13.39 38.41 -5.33
N ARG A 66 12.65 37.35 -4.96
CA ARG A 66 11.73 37.37 -3.82
C ARG A 66 12.48 36.99 -2.54
N ARG A 67 12.39 37.81 -1.51
CA ARG A 67 12.96 37.51 -0.18
C ARG A 67 11.95 36.95 0.80
N LEU A 68 10.72 37.46 0.77
CA LEU A 68 9.63 36.98 1.60
C LEU A 68 8.48 36.44 0.76
N HIS A 69 7.83 35.40 1.25
CA HIS A 69 6.53 34.96 0.77
C HIS A 69 5.46 35.26 1.82
N SER A 70 4.27 35.62 1.36
CA SER A 70 3.05 35.28 2.08
C SER A 70 2.52 33.92 1.65
N ILE A 71 1.69 33.26 2.47
CA ILE A 71 1.00 32.02 2.07
C ILE A 71 0.25 32.23 0.74
N TYR A 72 -0.36 33.40 0.53
CA TYR A 72 -1.01 33.73 -0.75
C TYR A 72 -0.04 33.77 -1.94
N THR A 73 1.08 34.50 -1.81
CA THR A 73 2.07 34.59 -2.91
C THR A 73 2.69 33.23 -3.23
N ALA A 74 2.96 32.41 -2.21
CA ALA A 74 3.50 31.08 -2.37
C ALA A 74 2.47 30.10 -2.97
N ALA A 75 1.19 30.18 -2.57
CA ALA A 75 0.12 29.40 -3.19
C ALA A 75 -0.08 29.77 -4.66
N LYS A 76 0.03 31.05 -5.01
CA LYS A 76 -0.06 31.53 -6.39
C LYS A 76 1.11 31.04 -7.24
N GLU A 77 2.32 31.04 -6.69
CA GLU A 77 3.52 30.58 -7.41
C GLU A 77 3.56 29.06 -7.59
N THR A 78 3.22 28.31 -6.55
CA THR A 78 3.26 26.84 -6.56
C THR A 78 2.01 26.19 -7.15
N GLY A 79 0.91 26.94 -7.27
CA GLY A 79 -0.43 26.41 -7.58
C GLY A 79 -1.05 25.58 -6.44
N ALA A 80 -0.37 25.44 -5.29
CA ALA A 80 -0.83 24.65 -4.17
C ALA A 80 -1.98 25.34 -3.41
N HIS A 81 -2.90 24.54 -2.85
CA HIS A 81 -4.02 25.08 -2.08
C HIS A 81 -3.53 25.76 -0.78
N PRO A 82 -3.94 27.03 -0.47
CA PRO A 82 -3.40 27.81 0.66
C PRO A 82 -3.48 27.12 2.03
N LYS A 83 -4.63 26.51 2.36
CA LYS A 83 -4.81 25.74 3.62
C LYS A 83 -3.79 24.60 3.81
N ARG A 84 -3.38 23.94 2.72
CA ARG A 84 -2.40 22.85 2.77
C ARG A 84 -1.00 23.40 2.90
N LEU A 85 -0.70 24.45 2.15
CA LEU A 85 0.58 25.12 2.21
C LEU A 85 0.87 25.66 3.61
N ARG A 86 -0.14 26.25 4.28
CA ARG A 86 -0.05 26.65 5.70
C ARG A 86 0.40 25.50 6.60
N LYS A 87 -0.23 24.33 6.49
CA LYS A 87 0.12 23.15 7.32
C LYS A 87 1.51 22.59 7.03
N LEU A 88 1.98 22.66 5.78
CA LEU A 88 3.31 22.22 5.41
C LEU A 88 4.39 23.13 5.99
N LEU A 89 4.19 24.44 5.85
CA LEU A 89 5.10 25.45 6.42
C LEU A 89 5.13 25.39 7.95
N ASP A 90 3.98 25.15 8.58
CA ASP A 90 3.85 24.95 10.03
C ASP A 90 4.68 23.75 10.52
N ARG A 91 4.51 22.59 9.87
CA ARG A 91 5.29 21.38 10.19
C ARG A 91 6.79 21.54 9.94
N ALA A 92 7.17 22.35 8.96
CA ALA A 92 8.56 22.67 8.66
C ALA A 92 9.17 23.68 9.66
N GLY A 93 8.40 24.18 10.63
CA GLY A 93 8.85 25.18 11.60
C GLY A 93 9.05 26.56 11.00
N LEU A 94 8.48 26.83 9.82
CA LEU A 94 8.61 28.10 9.11
C LEU A 94 7.52 29.12 9.49
N LEU A 95 6.51 28.70 10.26
CA LEU A 95 5.48 29.58 10.80
C LEU A 95 5.67 29.78 12.31
N GLN A 96 5.42 31.01 12.76
CA GLN A 96 5.44 31.37 14.18
C GLN A 96 4.04 31.17 14.79
N PRO A 97 3.90 30.92 16.10
CA PRO A 97 2.59 30.78 16.75
C PRO A 97 1.65 31.98 16.51
N ALA A 98 2.21 33.19 16.43
CA ALA A 98 1.45 34.40 16.10
C ALA A 98 0.81 34.39 14.71
N HIS A 99 1.22 33.49 13.81
CA HIS A 99 0.70 33.37 12.45
C HIS A 99 -0.63 32.60 12.38
N GLU A 100 -1.05 31.89 13.44
CA GLU A 100 -2.29 31.10 13.44
C GLU A 100 -3.55 31.95 13.23
N SER A 101 -3.60 33.12 13.87
CA SER A 101 -4.74 34.06 13.78
C SER A 101 -4.67 34.99 12.57
N LEU A 102 -3.58 34.96 11.80
CA LEU A 102 -3.38 35.84 10.64
C LEU A 102 -3.94 35.22 9.36
N SER A 103 -4.53 36.06 8.51
CA SER A 103 -4.96 35.63 7.18
C SER A 103 -3.76 35.32 6.27
N ASP A 104 -3.99 34.52 5.22
CA ASP A 104 -2.94 33.96 4.34
C ASP A 104 -2.05 35.04 3.68
N ASN A 105 -2.56 36.27 3.56
CA ASN A 105 -1.81 37.41 3.04
C ASN A 105 -0.82 38.02 4.05
N HIS A 106 -1.05 37.82 5.35
CA HIS A 106 -0.28 38.42 6.44
C HIS A 106 0.73 37.47 7.08
N VAL A 107 0.63 36.18 6.80
CA VAL A 107 1.62 35.20 7.26
C VAL A 107 2.83 35.26 6.34
N LEU A 108 3.87 35.96 6.78
CA LEU A 108 5.13 36.12 6.04
C LEU A 108 6.17 35.11 6.51
N PHE A 109 6.97 34.60 5.58
CA PHE A 109 8.08 33.69 5.84
C PHE A 109 9.18 33.86 4.79
N ASP A 110 10.40 33.45 5.14
CA ASP A 110 11.57 33.57 4.29
C ASP A 110 11.47 32.65 3.05
N ALA A 111 11.71 33.23 1.87
CA ALA A 111 11.56 32.53 0.60
C ALA A 111 12.67 31.50 0.36
N GLU A 112 13.89 31.77 0.83
CA GLU A 112 15.02 30.86 0.69
C GLU A 112 14.84 29.64 1.61
N ALA A 113 14.52 29.88 2.88
CA ALA A 113 14.26 28.84 3.86
C ALA A 113 13.07 27.96 3.47
N ALA A 114 12.07 28.52 2.77
CA ALA A 114 10.91 27.78 2.30
C ALA A 114 11.12 27.09 0.93
N ARG A 115 12.23 27.33 0.22
CA ARG A 115 12.43 26.85 -1.15
C ARG A 115 12.21 25.35 -1.29
N GLU A 116 12.75 24.55 -0.37
CA GLU A 116 12.60 23.10 -0.39
C GLU A 116 11.14 22.68 -0.18
N VAL A 117 10.47 23.26 0.82
CA VAL A 117 9.05 22.99 1.13
C VAL A 117 8.13 23.40 -0.02
N LEU A 118 8.41 24.53 -0.68
CA LEU A 118 7.68 25.01 -1.85
C LEU A 118 7.92 24.12 -3.08
N GLY A 119 9.16 23.67 -3.30
CA GLY A 119 9.48 22.69 -4.35
C GLY A 119 8.69 21.38 -4.18
N MET A 120 8.60 20.89 -2.94
CA MET A 120 7.78 19.72 -2.59
C MET A 120 6.27 19.98 -2.80
N ALA A 121 5.81 21.21 -2.56
CA ALA A 121 4.41 21.60 -2.76
C ALA A 121 4.03 21.71 -4.25
N THR A 122 4.98 21.98 -5.15
CA THR A 122 4.74 22.06 -6.60
C THR A 122 4.75 20.68 -7.27
N ASN A 123 5.67 19.79 -6.89
CA ASN A 123 5.86 18.47 -7.54
C ASN A 123 5.17 17.32 -6.81
N HIS A 124 3.83 17.38 -6.70
CA HIS A 124 3.05 16.33 -6.06
C HIS A 124 1.91 15.78 -6.93
N LEU A 125 1.59 14.51 -6.72
CA LEU A 125 0.48 13.80 -7.31
C LEU A 125 -0.63 13.66 -6.27
N SER A 126 -1.88 13.82 -6.70
CA SER A 126 -3.06 13.34 -5.97
C SER A 126 -3.15 11.81 -6.10
N LEU A 127 -4.05 11.16 -5.36
CA LEU A 127 -4.26 9.72 -5.52
C LEU A 127 -4.65 9.30 -6.96
N PRO A 128 -5.56 10.01 -7.68
CA PRO A 128 -5.79 9.75 -9.09
C PRO A 128 -4.55 9.98 -9.98
N GLY A 129 -3.77 11.03 -9.70
CA GLY A 129 -2.52 11.29 -10.43
C GLY A 129 -1.48 10.19 -10.22
N LEU A 130 -1.36 9.68 -8.98
CA LEU A 130 -0.52 8.52 -8.65
C LEU A 130 -0.97 7.28 -9.42
N ALA A 131 -2.27 7.00 -9.43
CA ALA A 131 -2.83 5.86 -10.15
C ALA A 131 -2.53 5.94 -11.65
N ALA A 132 -2.76 7.09 -12.28
CA ALA A 132 -2.43 7.32 -13.68
C ALA A 132 -0.94 7.16 -13.96
N ARG A 133 -0.07 7.72 -13.10
CA ARG A 133 1.39 7.63 -13.24
C ARG A 133 1.91 6.18 -13.17
N LEU A 134 1.28 5.35 -12.34
CA LEU A 134 1.67 3.95 -12.14
C LEU A 134 0.94 2.96 -13.06
N GLY A 135 0.05 3.43 -13.95
CA GLY A 135 -0.75 2.53 -14.80
C GLY A 135 -1.74 1.67 -14.00
N LEU A 136 -2.25 2.20 -12.88
CA LEU A 136 -3.14 1.52 -11.95
C LEU A 136 -4.55 2.13 -11.94
N SER A 137 -5.52 1.34 -11.48
CA SER A 137 -6.79 1.90 -10.99
C SER A 137 -6.57 2.64 -9.66
N VAL A 138 -7.45 3.59 -9.34
CA VAL A 138 -7.42 4.33 -8.06
C VAL A 138 -7.52 3.39 -6.84
N ILE A 139 -8.23 2.27 -6.99
CA ILE A 139 -8.37 1.24 -5.95
C ILE A 139 -7.03 0.51 -5.72
N GLN A 140 -6.33 0.12 -6.79
CA GLN A 140 -5.00 -0.50 -6.70
C GLN A 140 -3.95 0.46 -6.14
N ALA A 141 -3.95 1.72 -6.57
CA ALA A 141 -3.06 2.72 -5.99
C ALA A 141 -3.32 2.90 -4.49
N ARG A 142 -4.60 2.93 -4.08
CA ARG A 142 -4.97 2.99 -2.66
C ARG A 142 -4.48 1.77 -1.88
N SER A 143 -4.56 0.56 -2.44
CA SER A 143 -4.09 -0.64 -1.73
C SER A 143 -2.57 -0.62 -1.50
N LEU A 144 -1.78 -0.13 -2.47
CA LEU A 144 -0.34 0.08 -2.29
C LEU A 144 -0.02 1.10 -1.18
N VAL A 145 -0.81 2.18 -1.11
CA VAL A 145 -0.67 3.20 -0.05
C VAL A 145 -1.04 2.62 1.31
N SER A 146 -2.16 1.89 1.41
CA SER A 146 -2.58 1.23 2.65
C SER A 146 -1.59 0.19 3.15
N ALA A 147 -0.90 -0.49 2.22
CA ALA A 147 0.15 -1.46 2.55
C ALA A 147 1.51 -0.82 2.89
N GLY A 148 1.63 0.52 2.81
CA GLY A 148 2.87 1.23 3.12
C GLY A 148 3.94 1.16 2.03
N VAL A 149 3.64 0.60 0.85
CA VAL A 149 4.58 0.54 -0.29
C VAL A 149 4.85 1.95 -0.82
N ILE A 150 3.81 2.79 -0.84
CA ILE A 150 3.91 4.20 -1.24
C ILE A 150 3.44 5.05 -0.05
N VAL A 151 4.36 5.83 0.51
CA VAL A 151 4.06 6.67 1.67
C VAL A 151 3.68 8.08 1.21
N PRO A 152 2.51 8.60 1.59
CA PRO A 152 2.14 9.98 1.29
C PRO A 152 3.01 10.95 2.10
N PHE A 153 3.41 12.06 1.47
CA PHE A 153 4.20 13.11 2.12
C PHE A 153 3.42 13.82 3.23
N THR A 154 2.11 13.97 3.04
CA THR A 154 1.19 14.35 4.11
C THR A 154 0.40 13.13 4.53
N PRO A 155 0.67 12.54 5.71
CA PRO A 155 -0.17 11.48 6.24
C PRO A 155 -1.61 11.99 6.32
N SER A 156 -2.56 11.14 5.92
CA SER A 156 -3.99 11.35 6.13
C SER A 156 -4.34 11.17 7.62
N GLY A 157 -3.66 11.90 8.50
CA GLY A 157 -4.01 11.97 9.92
C GLY A 157 -5.18 12.94 10.09
N ASN A 158 -6.32 12.42 10.53
CA ASN A 158 -7.50 13.15 11.00
C ASN A 158 -8.38 13.80 9.91
N GLY A 159 -8.54 13.14 8.76
CA GLY A 159 -9.77 13.28 7.96
C GLY A 159 -9.97 14.54 7.10
N ILE A 160 -9.00 15.45 6.91
CA ILE A 160 -9.25 16.72 6.18
C ILE A 160 -8.12 17.10 5.21
N GLY A 161 -7.58 16.13 4.46
CA GLY A 161 -6.63 16.41 3.38
C GLY A 161 -6.58 15.28 2.36
N THR A 162 -6.59 15.62 1.08
CA THR A 162 -6.28 14.67 0.01
C THR A 162 -4.82 14.24 0.14
N PRO A 163 -4.51 12.93 0.17
CA PRO A 163 -3.14 12.46 0.25
C PRO A 163 -2.38 12.92 -0.98
N ALA A 164 -1.13 13.32 -0.75
CA ALA A 164 -0.25 13.80 -1.80
C ALA A 164 1.06 13.04 -1.79
N PHE A 165 1.53 12.74 -2.99
CA PHE A 165 2.67 11.88 -3.24
C PHE A 165 3.72 12.69 -3.99
N SER A 166 4.97 12.66 -3.55
CA SER A 166 6.05 13.29 -4.31
C SER A 166 6.21 12.58 -5.66
N MET A 167 6.16 13.33 -6.76
CA MET A 167 6.38 12.78 -8.10
C MET A 167 7.76 12.11 -8.19
N GLU A 168 8.78 12.76 -7.63
CA GLU A 168 10.15 12.25 -7.60
C GLU A 168 10.27 10.95 -6.80
N ALA A 169 9.58 10.85 -5.65
CA ALA A 169 9.58 9.62 -4.86
C ALA A 169 8.92 8.45 -5.61
N VAL A 170 7.85 8.72 -6.35
CA VAL A 170 7.17 7.74 -7.21
C VAL A 170 8.08 7.30 -8.36
N ASP A 171 8.76 8.25 -9.00
CA ASP A 171 9.70 7.94 -10.08
C ASP A 171 10.91 7.15 -9.58
N ARG A 172 11.46 7.47 -8.40
CA ARG A 172 12.51 6.65 -7.74
C ARG A 172 12.04 5.24 -7.42
N LEU A 173 10.79 5.08 -6.98
CA LEU A 173 10.21 3.76 -6.75
C LEU A 173 10.14 2.96 -8.06
N MET A 174 9.65 3.58 -9.15
CA MET A 174 9.60 2.93 -10.45
C MET A 174 10.98 2.57 -10.97
N ALA A 175 11.98 3.44 -10.81
CA ALA A 175 13.36 3.15 -11.18
C ALA A 175 13.91 1.93 -10.42
N ARG A 176 13.61 1.80 -9.12
CA ARG A 176 14.01 0.63 -8.33
C ARG A 176 13.33 -0.66 -8.78
N LEU A 177 12.05 -0.60 -9.15
CA LEU A 177 11.30 -1.75 -9.65
C LEU A 177 11.81 -2.24 -11.02
N LEU A 178 12.28 -1.29 -11.85
CA LEU A 178 12.76 -1.57 -13.20
C LEU A 178 14.27 -1.85 -13.26
N ALA A 179 15.03 -1.60 -12.19
CA ALA A 179 16.49 -1.62 -12.19
C ALA A 179 17.08 -2.95 -12.70
N ASP A 180 16.50 -4.07 -12.26
CA ASP A 180 16.98 -5.42 -12.60
C ASP A 180 16.05 -6.13 -13.61
N ALA A 181 15.09 -5.40 -14.19
CA ALA A 181 14.13 -5.96 -15.12
C ALA A 181 14.76 -6.14 -16.50
N VAL A 182 14.69 -7.36 -17.05
CA VAL A 182 15.15 -7.62 -18.42
C VAL A 182 14.12 -7.15 -19.46
N PRO A 183 14.52 -6.78 -20.68
CA PRO A 183 13.56 -6.50 -21.74
C PRO A 183 12.64 -7.71 -21.98
N LEU A 184 11.33 -7.47 -22.06
CA LEU A 184 10.36 -8.52 -22.32
C LEU A 184 10.54 -9.07 -23.75
N ASP A 185 10.95 -10.33 -23.84
CA ASP A 185 11.04 -11.11 -25.07
C ASP A 185 9.98 -12.23 -25.07
N GLU A 186 9.28 -12.43 -26.18
CA GLU A 186 8.30 -13.51 -26.34
C GLU A 186 8.93 -14.90 -26.20
N ALA A 187 10.20 -15.08 -26.62
CA ALA A 187 10.92 -16.33 -26.43
C ALA A 187 11.12 -16.67 -24.95
N MET A 188 11.31 -15.66 -24.10
CA MET A 188 11.45 -15.85 -22.65
C MET A 188 10.14 -16.25 -21.97
N LYS A 189 8.99 -16.08 -22.63
CA LYS A 189 7.69 -16.51 -22.08
C LYS A 189 7.44 -18.02 -22.24
N VAL A 190 8.19 -18.69 -23.12
CA VAL A 190 8.02 -20.13 -23.35
C VAL A 190 8.24 -20.90 -22.05
N GLY A 191 7.23 -21.66 -21.63
CA GLY A 191 7.26 -22.46 -20.39
C GLY A 191 6.95 -21.69 -19.10
N ARG A 192 6.63 -20.39 -19.17
CA ARG A 192 6.32 -19.54 -18.01
C ARG A 192 4.88 -19.01 -18.07
N VAL A 193 4.28 -18.76 -16.91
CA VAL A 193 2.99 -18.06 -16.83
C VAL A 193 3.27 -16.58 -16.59
N VAL A 194 3.63 -15.87 -17.66
CA VAL A 194 4.07 -14.47 -17.61
C VAL A 194 2.87 -13.54 -17.66
N GLU A 195 2.75 -12.66 -16.66
CA GLU A 195 1.68 -11.66 -16.57
C GLU A 195 2.23 -10.32 -16.09
N PRO A 196 1.59 -9.19 -16.47
CA PRO A 196 1.86 -7.91 -15.83
C PRO A 196 1.63 -8.00 -14.32
N VAL A 197 2.45 -7.32 -13.52
CA VAL A 197 2.34 -7.27 -12.05
C VAL A 197 0.94 -6.84 -11.60
N VAL A 198 0.30 -5.94 -12.37
CA VAL A 198 -1.07 -5.45 -12.13
C VAL A 198 -2.16 -6.51 -12.29
N TRP A 199 -1.85 -7.68 -12.84
CA TRP A 199 -2.77 -8.83 -13.00
C TRP A 199 -2.26 -10.09 -12.30
N ALA A 200 -0.95 -10.27 -12.17
CA ALA A 200 -0.30 -11.45 -11.61
C ALA A 200 -0.81 -11.82 -10.20
N PHE A 201 -1.06 -10.81 -9.34
CA PHE A 201 -1.48 -11.04 -7.95
C PHE A 201 -2.75 -11.88 -7.82
N LYS A 202 -3.71 -11.72 -8.75
CA LYS A 202 -4.97 -12.49 -8.73
C LYS A 202 -4.73 -13.97 -8.98
N ARG A 203 -3.90 -14.30 -9.97
CA ARG A 203 -3.57 -15.68 -10.32
C ARG A 203 -2.65 -16.33 -9.28
N ALA A 204 -1.77 -15.54 -8.66
CA ALA A 204 -0.90 -15.96 -7.56
C ALA A 204 -1.59 -16.00 -6.19
N GLN A 205 -2.89 -15.65 -6.10
CA GLN A 205 -3.67 -15.62 -4.85
C GLN A 205 -3.03 -14.77 -3.73
N CYS A 206 -2.49 -13.61 -4.10
CA CYS A 206 -1.91 -12.64 -3.19
C CYS A 206 -2.36 -11.22 -3.51
N SER A 207 -1.86 -10.23 -2.77
CA SER A 207 -2.11 -8.82 -3.00
C SER A 207 -1.11 -8.23 -4.00
N LEU A 208 -1.51 -7.15 -4.69
CA LEU A 208 -0.59 -6.38 -5.53
C LEU A 208 0.63 -5.87 -4.73
N ALA A 209 0.42 -5.50 -3.46
CA ALA A 209 1.50 -5.05 -2.58
C ALA A 209 2.53 -6.15 -2.31
N GLU A 210 2.09 -7.40 -2.12
CA GLU A 210 3.00 -8.55 -1.96
C GLU A 210 3.85 -8.76 -3.22
N VAL A 211 3.25 -8.72 -4.42
CA VAL A 211 4.02 -8.87 -5.67
C VAL A 211 5.05 -7.75 -5.83
N VAL A 212 4.65 -6.50 -5.60
CA VAL A 212 5.55 -5.34 -5.67
C VAL A 212 6.66 -5.45 -4.63
N ALA A 213 6.37 -5.93 -3.41
CA ALA A 213 7.38 -6.17 -2.39
C ALA A 213 8.39 -7.25 -2.81
N LEU A 214 7.94 -8.37 -3.39
CA LEU A 214 8.83 -9.42 -3.88
C LEU A 214 9.81 -8.91 -4.95
N VAL A 215 9.35 -8.02 -5.84
CA VAL A 215 10.23 -7.37 -6.83
C VAL A 215 11.23 -6.45 -6.13
N LEU A 216 10.77 -5.57 -5.24
CA LEU A 216 11.65 -4.62 -4.52
C LEU A 216 12.69 -5.31 -3.64
N GLU A 217 12.33 -6.46 -3.06
CA GLU A 217 13.19 -7.29 -2.22
C GLU A 217 14.09 -8.24 -3.02
N ARG A 218 13.97 -8.24 -4.36
CA ARG A 218 14.74 -9.11 -5.28
C ARG A 218 14.60 -10.60 -4.97
N LYS A 219 13.39 -11.00 -4.60
CA LYS A 219 13.08 -12.41 -4.31
C LYS A 219 12.76 -13.21 -5.56
N LEU A 220 12.29 -12.54 -6.62
CA LEU A 220 12.02 -13.16 -7.90
C LEU A 220 13.33 -13.27 -8.71
N GLY A 221 13.63 -14.47 -9.18
CA GLY A 221 14.74 -14.76 -10.08
C GLY A 221 14.51 -14.25 -11.49
N TRP A 222 13.27 -13.91 -11.87
CA TRP A 222 12.97 -13.30 -13.16
C TRP A 222 11.90 -12.19 -13.07
N VAL A 223 12.27 -11.01 -13.57
CA VAL A 223 11.39 -9.86 -13.75
C VAL A 223 11.69 -9.26 -15.11
N ALA A 224 10.65 -8.95 -15.89
CA ALA A 224 10.83 -8.33 -17.20
C ALA A 224 10.03 -7.04 -17.34
N ALA A 225 10.48 -6.15 -18.22
CA ALA A 225 9.80 -4.91 -18.54
C ALA A 225 9.60 -4.75 -20.04
N ARG A 226 8.43 -4.27 -20.45
CA ARG A 226 8.19 -3.89 -21.85
C ARG A 226 9.08 -2.69 -22.20
N VAL A 227 9.75 -2.75 -23.35
CA VAL A 227 10.62 -1.67 -23.86
C VAL A 227 9.82 -0.37 -23.95
N GLY A 228 10.37 0.70 -23.37
CA GLY A 228 9.74 2.04 -23.34
C GLY A 228 8.61 2.20 -22.33
N GLY A 229 8.23 1.14 -21.61
CA GLY A 229 7.25 1.22 -20.53
C GLY A 229 7.87 1.75 -19.23
N ASN A 230 7.14 2.61 -18.52
CA ASN A 230 7.60 3.21 -17.26
C ASN A 230 6.50 3.23 -16.19
N ASP A 231 5.67 2.19 -16.18
CA ASP A 231 4.58 1.99 -15.23
C ASP A 231 4.49 0.51 -14.80
N LEU A 232 3.63 0.20 -13.82
CA LEU A 232 3.50 -1.17 -13.31
C LEU A 232 2.83 -2.14 -14.31
N SER A 233 2.12 -1.61 -15.31
CA SER A 233 1.49 -2.43 -16.36
C SER A 233 2.51 -2.93 -17.38
N ALA A 234 3.66 -2.25 -17.48
CA ALA A 234 4.80 -2.63 -18.28
C ALA A 234 5.75 -3.61 -17.58
N LEU A 235 5.57 -3.87 -16.28
CA LEU A 235 6.39 -4.79 -15.49
C LEU A 235 5.73 -6.17 -15.42
N PHE A 236 6.48 -7.22 -15.71
CA PHE A 236 6.03 -8.60 -15.84
C PHE A 236 6.80 -9.53 -14.91
N VAL A 237 6.10 -10.54 -14.42
CA VAL A 237 6.63 -11.57 -13.50
C VAL A 237 6.10 -12.94 -13.91
N ASP A 238 6.79 -14.01 -13.50
CA ASP A 238 6.24 -15.36 -13.58
C ASP A 238 5.30 -15.60 -12.39
N VAL A 239 4.02 -15.82 -12.70
CA VAL A 239 2.98 -16.08 -11.70
C VAL A 239 3.30 -17.33 -10.86
N THR A 240 3.97 -18.32 -11.44
CA THR A 240 4.31 -19.57 -10.75
C THR A 240 5.32 -19.31 -9.64
N GLU A 241 6.37 -18.56 -9.96
CA GLU A 241 7.41 -18.15 -9.02
C GLU A 241 6.83 -17.26 -7.91
N VAL A 242 6.00 -16.28 -8.27
CA VAL A 242 5.30 -15.44 -7.28
C VAL A 242 4.49 -16.30 -6.32
N ARG A 243 3.74 -17.29 -6.84
CA ARG A 243 2.90 -18.20 -6.03
C ARG A 243 3.73 -19.03 -5.06
N GLU A 244 4.95 -19.45 -5.44
CA GLU A 244 5.87 -20.17 -4.55
C GLU A 244 6.32 -19.29 -3.37
N HIS A 245 6.61 -18.02 -3.62
CA HIS A 245 7.03 -17.09 -2.57
C HIS A 245 5.92 -16.67 -1.61
N VAL A 246 4.67 -16.54 -2.10
CA VAL A 246 3.52 -16.14 -1.26
C VAL A 246 2.80 -17.32 -0.63
N ARG A 247 3.26 -18.56 -0.91
CA ARG A 247 2.66 -19.79 -0.41
C ARG A 247 2.52 -19.72 1.11
N GLY A 248 1.31 -20.03 1.58
CA GLY A 248 1.02 -20.11 3.01
C GLY A 248 1.78 -21.24 3.69
N ARG A 249 1.78 -21.22 5.03
CA ARG A 249 2.35 -22.31 5.83
C ARG A 249 1.62 -23.61 5.51
N GLU A 250 2.37 -24.71 5.52
CA GLU A 250 1.81 -26.06 5.39
C GLU A 250 0.74 -26.33 6.45
N LEU A 251 -0.26 -27.12 6.09
CA LEU A 251 -1.33 -27.49 7.01
C LEU A 251 -0.78 -28.35 8.14
N THR A 252 -1.01 -27.92 9.39
CA THR A 252 -0.66 -28.71 10.58
C THR A 252 -1.57 -29.93 10.74
N GLY A 253 -2.80 -29.87 10.23
CA GLY A 253 -3.76 -30.97 10.18
C GLY A 253 -3.87 -31.63 8.80
N LEU A 254 -4.82 -32.55 8.67
CA LEU A 254 -5.23 -33.18 7.42
C LEU A 254 -6.55 -32.62 6.93
N THR A 255 -6.70 -32.45 5.60
CA THR A 255 -8.02 -32.15 5.05
C THR A 255 -8.95 -33.35 5.20
N PHE A 256 -10.27 -33.16 5.07
CA PHE A 256 -11.21 -34.28 5.06
C PHE A 256 -10.92 -35.29 3.93
N LEU A 257 -10.38 -34.82 2.81
CA LEU A 257 -9.98 -35.70 1.72
C LEU A 257 -8.75 -36.53 2.10
N ASP A 258 -7.71 -35.89 2.63
CA ASP A 258 -6.50 -36.60 3.06
C ASP A 258 -6.80 -37.58 4.21
N ALA A 259 -7.68 -37.20 5.15
CA ALA A 259 -8.11 -38.07 6.23
C ALA A 259 -8.84 -39.33 5.71
N GLN A 260 -9.64 -39.22 4.65
CA GLN A 260 -10.24 -40.40 4.00
C GLN A 260 -9.19 -41.36 3.45
N PHE A 261 -8.14 -40.84 2.81
CA PHE A 261 -7.03 -41.65 2.30
C PHE A 261 -6.21 -42.28 3.42
N VAL A 262 -5.88 -41.52 4.47
CA VAL A 262 -5.08 -41.98 5.60
C VAL A 262 -5.82 -43.03 6.43
N LEU A 263 -7.11 -42.81 6.71
CA LEU A 263 -7.95 -43.76 7.42
C LEU A 263 -8.46 -44.90 6.52
N ARG A 264 -8.32 -44.77 5.20
CA ARG A 264 -8.92 -45.65 4.18
C ARG A 264 -10.44 -45.81 4.41
N ARG A 265 -11.13 -44.70 4.63
CA ARG A 265 -12.57 -44.64 4.89
C ARG A 265 -13.25 -43.61 4.02
N SER A 266 -14.55 -43.80 3.84
CA SER A 266 -15.39 -42.86 3.10
C SER A 266 -15.66 -41.59 3.90
N TYR A 267 -16.00 -40.51 3.20
CA TYR A 267 -16.35 -39.23 3.79
C TYR A 267 -17.40 -39.32 4.90
N PRO A 268 -18.51 -40.08 4.77
CA PRO A 268 -19.50 -40.21 5.85
C PRO A 268 -18.90 -40.74 7.16
N VAL A 269 -17.96 -41.67 7.09
CA VAL A 269 -17.30 -42.23 8.27
C VAL A 269 -16.41 -41.18 8.94
N VAL A 270 -15.56 -40.50 8.16
CA VAL A 270 -14.69 -39.43 8.68
C VAL A 270 -15.51 -38.29 9.27
N LYS A 271 -16.60 -37.91 8.61
CA LYS A 271 -17.54 -36.90 9.10
C LYS A 271 -18.16 -37.31 10.43
N ALA A 272 -18.65 -38.55 10.54
CA ALA A 272 -19.22 -39.05 11.77
C ALA A 272 -18.20 -39.11 12.93
N LEU A 273 -16.94 -39.49 12.64
CA LEU A 273 -15.86 -39.46 13.62
C LEU A 273 -15.60 -38.05 14.17
N VAL A 274 -15.67 -37.02 13.32
CA VAL A 274 -15.57 -35.62 13.75
C VAL A 274 -16.81 -35.19 14.54
N GLU A 275 -18.02 -35.46 14.05
CA GLU A 275 -19.27 -35.06 14.69
C GLU A 275 -19.47 -35.69 16.07
N GLN A 276 -18.96 -36.92 16.27
CA GLN A 276 -18.98 -37.62 17.56
C GLN A 276 -17.77 -37.30 18.44
N GLY A 277 -16.92 -36.34 18.04
CA GLY A 277 -15.79 -35.87 18.85
C GLY A 277 -14.59 -36.82 18.93
N MET A 278 -14.53 -37.86 18.09
CA MET A 278 -13.39 -38.79 18.03
C MET A 278 -12.18 -38.17 17.32
N LEU A 279 -12.42 -37.21 16.42
CA LEU A 279 -11.39 -36.48 15.69
C LEU A 279 -11.62 -34.97 15.87
N ARG A 280 -10.67 -34.28 16.50
CA ARG A 280 -10.76 -32.82 16.66
C ARG A 280 -10.46 -32.11 15.33
N THR A 281 -11.11 -30.96 15.17
CA THR A 281 -10.89 -30.08 14.02
C THR A 281 -10.62 -28.65 14.45
N HIS A 282 -9.82 -27.96 13.66
CA HIS A 282 -9.58 -26.53 13.78
C HIS A 282 -9.59 -25.86 12.41
N MET A 283 -9.74 -24.54 12.43
CA MET A 283 -9.59 -23.73 11.23
C MET A 283 -8.11 -23.50 10.96
N SER A 284 -7.72 -23.66 9.70
CA SER A 284 -6.41 -23.33 9.16
C SER A 284 -6.58 -22.51 7.88
N VAL A 285 -5.47 -22.09 7.28
CA VAL A 285 -5.45 -21.36 6.00
C VAL A 285 -4.82 -22.28 4.97
N HIS A 286 -5.49 -22.48 3.84
CA HIS A 286 -5.00 -23.33 2.76
C HIS A 286 -3.67 -22.76 2.20
N PRO A 287 -2.59 -23.55 2.07
CA PRO A 287 -1.28 -23.03 1.65
C PRO A 287 -1.31 -22.34 0.28
N GLU A 288 -2.04 -22.91 -0.68
CA GLU A 288 -2.11 -22.37 -2.05
C GLU A 288 -3.19 -21.31 -2.26
N THR A 289 -4.44 -21.60 -1.92
CA THR A 289 -5.57 -20.68 -2.16
C THR A 289 -5.72 -19.62 -1.08
N ARG A 290 -5.03 -19.76 0.06
CA ARG A 290 -5.12 -18.89 1.24
C ARG A 290 -6.54 -18.74 1.79
N ALA A 291 -7.45 -19.64 1.40
CA ALA A 291 -8.82 -19.69 1.90
C ALA A 291 -8.86 -20.36 3.29
N PRO A 292 -9.75 -19.93 4.19
CA PRO A 292 -10.00 -20.65 5.43
C PRO A 292 -10.48 -22.07 5.14
N ILE A 293 -9.82 -23.06 5.73
CA ILE A 293 -10.16 -24.48 5.57
C ILE A 293 -10.20 -25.15 6.94
N ARG A 294 -11.13 -26.09 7.10
CA ARG A 294 -11.21 -26.92 8.31
C ARG A 294 -10.34 -28.15 8.13
N VAL A 295 -9.46 -28.41 9.08
CA VAL A 295 -8.54 -29.56 9.09
C VAL A 295 -8.76 -30.40 10.34
N ILE A 296 -8.37 -31.67 10.26
CA ILE A 296 -8.43 -32.67 11.33
C ILE A 296 -7.04 -32.83 11.93
N ASP A 297 -6.95 -32.92 13.25
CA ASP A 297 -5.67 -33.13 13.95
C ASP A 297 -5.04 -34.48 13.59
N ARG A 298 -3.76 -34.43 13.19
CA ARG A 298 -2.98 -35.64 12.83
C ARG A 298 -2.83 -36.59 14.00
N ASP A 299 -2.60 -36.06 15.19
CA ASP A 299 -2.42 -36.85 16.41
C ASP A 299 -3.67 -37.65 16.75
N ASP A 300 -4.86 -37.08 16.53
CA ASP A 300 -6.12 -37.78 16.79
C ASP A 300 -6.37 -38.88 15.75
N ILE A 301 -5.98 -38.67 14.49
CA ILE A 301 -6.02 -39.73 13.47
C ILE A 301 -5.11 -40.89 13.83
N GLU A 302 -3.88 -40.61 14.29
CA GLU A 302 -2.95 -41.68 14.68
C GLU A 302 -3.40 -42.39 15.96
N LYS A 303 -3.92 -41.66 16.96
CA LYS A 303 -4.55 -42.28 18.15
C LYS A 303 -5.72 -43.16 17.77
N PHE A 304 -6.59 -42.69 16.88
CA PHE A 304 -7.73 -43.46 16.40
C PHE A 304 -7.28 -44.76 15.70
N LYS A 305 -6.27 -44.68 14.82
CA LYS A 305 -5.69 -45.86 14.14
C LYS A 305 -4.99 -46.81 15.12
N ALA A 306 -4.42 -46.29 16.21
CA ALA A 306 -3.77 -47.10 17.23
C ALA A 306 -4.78 -47.83 18.12
N GLU A 307 -5.92 -47.21 18.42
CA GLU A 307 -6.93 -47.76 19.33
C GLU A 307 -7.97 -48.64 18.60
N TYR A 308 -8.37 -48.26 17.39
CA TYR A 308 -9.48 -48.88 16.67
C TYR A 308 -9.06 -49.56 15.37
N VAL A 309 -9.80 -50.61 15.00
CA VAL A 309 -9.73 -51.26 13.68
C VAL A 309 -11.15 -51.49 13.18
N SER A 310 -11.38 -51.28 11.88
CA SER A 310 -12.71 -51.59 11.33
C SER A 310 -12.86 -53.07 11.05
N LEU A 311 -14.12 -53.51 10.92
CA LEU A 311 -14.42 -54.86 10.46
C LEU A 311 -13.76 -55.20 9.11
N PHE A 312 -13.71 -54.25 8.18
CA PHE A 312 -13.13 -54.45 6.84
C PHE A 312 -11.61 -54.59 6.87
N ASP A 313 -10.93 -53.78 7.67
CA ASP A 313 -9.47 -53.91 7.81
C ASP A 313 -9.13 -55.23 8.50
N LEU A 314 -9.88 -55.63 9.53
CA LEU A 314 -9.70 -56.92 10.20
C LEU A 314 -9.96 -58.10 9.27
N ALA A 315 -10.99 -58.02 8.42
CA ALA A 315 -11.29 -59.02 7.41
C ALA A 315 -10.16 -59.16 6.39
N ARG A 316 -9.58 -58.02 5.95
CA ARG A 316 -8.43 -58.01 5.04
C ARG A 316 -7.17 -58.59 5.70
N GLU A 317 -6.90 -58.24 6.96
CA GLU A 317 -5.75 -58.76 7.72
C GLU A 317 -5.83 -60.29 7.92
N ARG A 318 -7.03 -60.82 8.16
CA ARG A 318 -7.26 -62.26 8.38
C ARG A 318 -7.53 -63.07 7.10
N GLY A 319 -7.58 -62.42 5.93
CA GLY A 319 -7.87 -63.07 4.65
C GLY A 319 -9.26 -63.73 4.57
N ASN A 320 -10.23 -63.29 5.38
CA ASN A 320 -11.55 -63.88 5.47
C ASN A 320 -12.64 -62.88 5.05
N HIS A 321 -13.81 -63.39 4.65
CA HIS A 321 -14.95 -62.53 4.34
C HIS A 321 -15.47 -61.82 5.61
N HIS A 322 -15.78 -60.52 5.50
CA HIS A 322 -16.17 -59.67 6.63
C HIS A 322 -17.34 -60.20 7.48
N LEU A 323 -18.34 -60.86 6.86
CA LEU A 323 -19.45 -61.51 7.58
C LEU A 323 -19.01 -62.67 8.48
N LYS A 324 -17.99 -63.43 8.06
CA LYS A 324 -17.43 -64.53 8.85
C LYS A 324 -16.70 -63.99 10.07
N ILE A 325 -15.87 -62.96 9.89
CA ILE A 325 -15.20 -62.27 11.00
C ILE A 325 -16.20 -61.66 11.97
N LYS A 326 -17.30 -61.08 11.46
CA LYS A 326 -18.37 -60.56 12.31
C LYS A 326 -18.99 -61.67 13.18
N ALA A 327 -19.35 -62.80 12.59
CA ALA A 327 -19.91 -63.94 13.32
C ALA A 327 -18.93 -64.51 14.37
N GLU A 328 -17.64 -64.60 14.05
CA GLU A 328 -16.59 -65.02 14.99
C GLU A 328 -16.47 -64.07 16.19
N LEU A 329 -16.50 -62.75 15.95
CA LEU A 329 -16.46 -61.74 17.02
C LEU A 329 -17.72 -61.79 17.89
N GLU A 330 -18.89 -61.95 17.28
CA GLU A 330 -20.17 -62.09 18.01
C GLU A 330 -20.19 -63.36 18.87
N ALA A 331 -19.70 -64.50 18.35
CA ALA A 331 -19.58 -65.74 19.10
C ALA A 331 -18.59 -65.64 20.28
N ALA A 332 -17.55 -64.80 20.15
CA ALA A 332 -16.62 -64.48 21.22
C ALA A 332 -17.16 -63.40 22.20
N GLY A 333 -18.39 -62.92 22.01
CA GLY A 333 -19.01 -61.88 22.84
C GLY A 333 -18.42 -60.47 22.61
N ILE A 334 -17.65 -60.26 21.54
CA ILE A 334 -16.97 -58.98 21.26
C ILE A 334 -17.88 -58.11 20.40
N GLN A 335 -18.36 -57.02 21.00
CA GLN A 335 -19.20 -56.03 20.33
C GLN A 335 -18.37 -54.87 19.75
N PRO A 336 -18.83 -54.23 18.65
CA PRO A 336 -18.16 -53.06 18.11
C PRO A 336 -18.22 -51.90 19.12
N ALA A 337 -17.05 -51.32 19.39
CA ALA A 337 -16.93 -50.15 20.26
C ALA A 337 -17.58 -48.91 19.63
N LEU A 338 -17.50 -48.79 18.30
CA LEU A 338 -18.19 -47.75 17.52
C LEU A 338 -19.14 -48.43 16.55
N ARG A 339 -20.43 -48.13 16.70
CA ARG A 339 -21.50 -48.83 15.98
C ARG A 339 -21.71 -48.27 14.57
N GLN A 340 -22.08 -49.16 13.65
CA GLN A 340 -22.24 -48.82 12.23
C GLN A 340 -23.34 -47.78 11.98
N GLU A 341 -24.40 -47.77 12.78
CA GLU A 341 -25.53 -46.85 12.62
C GLU A 341 -25.14 -45.39 12.85
N VAL A 342 -24.13 -45.16 13.70
CA VAL A 342 -23.63 -43.82 14.03
C VAL A 342 -22.46 -43.44 13.14
N PHE A 343 -21.51 -44.37 12.94
CA PHE A 343 -20.23 -44.08 12.28
C PHE A 343 -20.19 -44.48 10.81
N SER A 344 -21.30 -44.97 10.23
CA SER A 344 -21.35 -45.58 8.89
C SER A 344 -20.39 -46.77 8.68
N ALA A 345 -19.73 -47.23 9.74
CA ALA A 345 -18.81 -48.36 9.77
C ALA A 345 -18.70 -48.89 11.21
N ALA A 346 -18.52 -50.21 11.36
CA ALA A 346 -18.26 -50.83 12.65
C ALA A 346 -16.76 -50.81 12.98
N PHE A 347 -16.39 -50.27 14.14
CA PHE A 347 -15.02 -50.31 14.66
C PHE A 347 -14.95 -51.06 15.98
N TYR A 348 -13.89 -51.85 16.12
CA TYR A 348 -13.55 -52.62 17.30
C TYR A 348 -12.29 -52.04 17.93
N ARG A 349 -12.23 -52.04 19.26
CA ARG A 349 -10.99 -51.71 19.96
C ARG A 349 -9.99 -52.83 19.73
N LYS A 350 -8.77 -52.50 19.30
CA LYS A 350 -7.71 -53.49 19.07
C LYS A 350 -7.37 -54.29 20.32
N SER A 351 -7.46 -53.68 21.50
CA SER A 351 -7.23 -54.34 22.78
C SER A 351 -8.27 -55.42 23.14
N ALA A 352 -9.44 -55.39 22.51
CA ALA A 352 -10.53 -56.34 22.76
C ALA A 352 -10.52 -57.51 21.77
N LEU A 353 -9.63 -57.51 20.77
CA LEU A 353 -9.58 -58.55 19.75
C LEU A 353 -8.79 -59.77 20.23
N PRO A 354 -9.22 -61.01 19.88
CA PRO A 354 -8.44 -62.21 20.14
C PRO A 354 -7.15 -62.14 19.30
N ARG A 355 -6.01 -62.46 19.93
CA ARG A 355 -4.69 -62.49 19.27
C ARG A 355 -4.62 -63.54 18.17
#